data_AF-A0AAW0CAR9-F1
#
_entry.id   AF-A0AAW0CAR9-F1
#
_cell.length_a   1.000
_cell.length_b   1.000
_cell.length_c   1.000
_cell.angle_alpha   90.00
_cell.angle_beta   90.00
_cell.angle_gamma   90.00
#
_symmetry.space_group_name_H-M   'P 1'
#
loop_
_entity.id
_entity.type
_entity.pdbx_description
1 polymer ?
#
loop_
_entity_poly.entity_id
_entity_poly.type
_entity_poly.pdbx_seq_one_letter_code
_entity_poly.pdbx_strand_id
1 'polypeptide(L)'
;MPRILPLKWRKKNPIQYPEQITALPWLPQDILAEICLYLPPHELYNLSQVNRSIRAFLTSRSNAGFIWHRAMEDAVAEGTMPPLPPYLENHELAWARLVFSDYCSICFYTFTNPVPGMFVQWSFNSRMCSICIMSQIQKRLPRELKRHLKRQEWRELLPYIVFHTGDTPLYLSKEVTEFTREYLSLSTSQERADFLSRRRIRTAAVNRVSLLLIFSASCPLLFSLM
;
A
#
# COMPACT_ATOMS: atom_id res chain seq x y z
N MET A 1 -51.11 11.06 28.61
CA MET A 1 -49.89 10.68 27.86
C MET A 1 -50.22 10.63 26.38
N PRO A 2 -49.57 11.42 25.51
CA PRO A 2 -49.91 11.43 24.09
C PRO A 2 -49.30 10.20 23.40
N ARG A 3 -50.11 9.48 22.61
CA ARG A 3 -49.65 8.41 21.73
C ARG A 3 -48.93 9.03 20.53
N ILE A 4 -47.62 8.81 20.43
CA ILE A 4 -46.85 9.11 19.22
C ILE A 4 -47.34 8.15 18.13
N LEU A 5 -47.99 8.66 17.09
CA LEU A 5 -48.30 7.88 15.90
C LEU A 5 -46.99 7.61 15.12
N PRO A 6 -46.76 6.38 14.62
CA PRO A 6 -45.56 6.08 13.87
C PRO A 6 -45.54 6.91 12.58
N LEU A 7 -44.46 7.65 12.36
CA LEU A 7 -44.18 8.35 11.12
C LEU A 7 -44.20 7.33 9.98
N LYS A 8 -45.28 7.31 9.20
CA LYS A 8 -45.34 6.57 7.94
C LYS A 8 -44.33 7.23 7.00
N TRP A 9 -43.17 6.61 6.86
CA TRP A 9 -42.24 6.93 5.78
C TRP A 9 -42.99 6.78 4.46
N ARG A 10 -43.32 7.91 3.84
CA ARG A 10 -43.79 7.95 2.46
C ARG A 10 -42.65 7.34 1.65
N LYS A 11 -42.85 6.15 1.06
CA LYS A 11 -41.92 5.62 0.06
C LYS A 11 -41.84 6.69 -1.03
N LYS A 12 -40.77 7.49 -1.01
CA LYS A 12 -40.46 8.35 -2.16
C LYS A 12 -40.31 7.37 -3.33
N ASN A 13 -41.06 7.60 -4.41
CA ASN A 13 -40.81 6.89 -5.65
C ASN A 13 -39.30 6.97 -5.91
N PRO A 14 -38.60 5.86 -6.14
CA PRO A 14 -37.18 5.92 -6.45
C PRO A 14 -37.02 6.88 -7.61
N ILE A 15 -36.10 7.83 -7.47
CA ILE A 15 -35.71 8.69 -8.58
C ILE A 15 -35.31 7.74 -9.70
N GLN A 16 -36.08 7.74 -10.78
CA GLN A 16 -35.85 6.88 -11.93
C GLN A 16 -34.69 7.51 -12.69
N TYR A 17 -33.47 7.10 -12.33
CA TYR A 17 -32.30 7.47 -13.12
C TYR A 17 -32.53 6.94 -14.54
N PRO A 18 -32.36 7.76 -15.60
CA PRO A 18 -32.33 7.25 -16.96
C PRO A 18 -31.26 6.14 -17.01
N GLU A 19 -31.55 5.06 -17.76
CA GLU A 19 -30.76 3.82 -17.87
C GLU A 19 -29.34 3.94 -17.31
N GLN A 20 -29.05 3.18 -16.25
CA GLN A 20 -27.76 3.13 -15.57
C GLN A 20 -26.62 3.35 -16.56
N ILE A 21 -25.82 4.41 -16.36
CA ILE A 21 -24.61 4.70 -17.15
C ILE A 21 -23.62 3.56 -16.90
N THR A 22 -23.86 2.44 -17.57
CA THR A 22 -22.97 1.29 -17.68
C THR A 22 -21.99 1.49 -18.83
N ALA A 23 -22.04 2.66 -19.49
CA ALA A 23 -21.32 3.03 -20.69
C ALA A 23 -19.82 3.30 -20.49
N LEU A 24 -19.34 3.53 -19.26
CA LEU A 24 -17.96 3.96 -19.04
C LEU A 24 -16.89 2.97 -19.57
N PRO A 25 -17.03 1.64 -19.39
CA PRO A 25 -16.14 0.66 -20.02
C PRO A 25 -16.27 0.56 -21.55
N TRP A 26 -17.31 1.15 -22.15
CA TRP A 26 -17.59 1.13 -23.59
C TRP A 26 -17.14 2.40 -24.30
N LEU A 27 -16.64 3.40 -23.56
CA LEU A 27 -15.99 4.57 -24.14
C LEU A 27 -14.73 4.15 -24.91
N PRO A 28 -14.40 4.84 -26.01
CA PRO A 28 -13.08 4.71 -26.63
C PRO A 28 -11.98 4.92 -25.60
N GLN A 29 -10.88 4.15 -25.70
CA GLN A 29 -9.80 4.19 -24.72
C GLN A 29 -9.20 5.59 -24.55
N ASP A 30 -9.13 6.37 -25.63
CA ASP A 30 -8.60 7.73 -25.61
C ASP A 30 -9.46 8.68 -24.77
N ILE A 31 -10.79 8.56 -24.86
CA ILE A 31 -11.72 9.36 -24.05
C ILE A 31 -11.67 8.93 -22.59
N LEU A 32 -11.59 7.62 -22.33
CA LEU A 32 -11.42 7.11 -20.98
C LEU A 32 -10.10 7.60 -20.36
N ALA A 33 -9.01 7.62 -21.14
CA ALA A 33 -7.72 8.16 -20.72
C ALA A 33 -7.83 9.66 -20.39
N GLU A 34 -8.46 10.44 -21.27
CA GLU A 34 -8.65 11.88 -21.07
C GLU A 34 -9.38 12.18 -19.75
N ILE A 35 -10.49 11.48 -19.49
CA ILE A 35 -11.22 11.60 -18.21
C ILE A 35 -10.29 11.26 -17.05
N CYS A 36 -9.54 10.17 -17.15
CA CYS A 36 -8.65 9.72 -16.08
C CYS A 36 -7.49 10.68 -15.81
N LEU A 37 -7.06 11.48 -16.79
CA LEU A 37 -6.00 12.48 -16.60
C LEU A 37 -6.40 13.61 -15.65
N TYR A 38 -7.71 13.85 -15.49
CA TYR A 38 -8.23 14.85 -14.56
C TYR A 38 -8.52 14.27 -13.17
N LEU A 39 -8.33 12.97 -12.94
CA LEU A 39 -8.64 12.33 -11.68
C LEU A 39 -7.40 12.30 -10.76
N PRO A 40 -7.54 12.69 -9.48
CA PRO A 40 -6.48 12.51 -8.51
C PRO A 40 -6.25 11.02 -8.19
N PRO A 41 -5.08 10.65 -7.63
CA PRO A 41 -4.70 9.25 -7.41
C PRO A 41 -5.69 8.43 -6.58
N HIS A 42 -6.37 9.06 -5.60
CA HIS A 42 -7.36 8.37 -4.77
C HIS A 42 -8.63 7.99 -5.55
N GLU A 43 -9.06 8.85 -6.49
CA GLU A 43 -10.20 8.57 -7.36
C GLU A 43 -9.84 7.53 -8.41
N LEU A 44 -8.65 7.58 -9.01
CA LEU A 44 -8.14 6.52 -9.89
C LEU A 44 -8.10 5.17 -9.18
N TYR A 45 -7.62 5.15 -7.94
CA TYR A 45 -7.63 3.94 -7.12
C TYR A 45 -9.06 3.44 -6.90
N ASN A 46 -9.99 4.29 -6.47
CA ASN A 46 -11.38 3.90 -6.26
C ASN A 46 -12.04 3.40 -7.55
N LEU A 47 -11.83 4.09 -8.66
CA LEU A 47 -12.33 3.74 -9.98
C LEU A 47 -11.86 2.35 -10.42
N SER A 48 -10.59 2.01 -10.14
CA SER A 48 -10.03 0.68 -10.38
C SER A 48 -10.65 -0.44 -9.52
N GLN A 49 -11.37 -0.11 -8.45
CA GLN A 49 -12.08 -1.10 -7.62
C GLN A 49 -13.51 -1.36 -8.10
N VAL A 50 -14.10 -0.45 -8.89
CA VAL A 50 -15.51 -0.53 -9.30
C VAL A 50 -15.74 -1.57 -10.41
N ASN A 51 -14.82 -1.69 -11.38
CA ASN A 51 -15.02 -2.54 -12.56
C ASN A 51 -13.71 -3.20 -13.03
N ARG A 52 -13.77 -4.48 -13.43
CA ARG A 52 -12.61 -5.25 -13.88
C ARG A 52 -11.97 -4.71 -15.16
N SER A 53 -12.76 -4.22 -16.12
CA SER A 53 -12.28 -3.64 -17.38
C SER A 53 -11.57 -2.32 -17.14
N ILE A 54 -12.13 -1.47 -16.28
CA ILE A 54 -11.49 -0.22 -15.84
C ILE A 54 -10.19 -0.52 -15.11
N ARG A 55 -10.20 -1.49 -14.20
CA ARG A 55 -8.98 -1.93 -13.51
C ARG A 55 -7.91 -2.37 -14.51
N ALA A 56 -8.28 -3.21 -15.47
CA ALA A 56 -7.36 -3.68 -16.50
C ALA A 56 -6.77 -2.51 -17.30
N PHE A 57 -7.59 -1.52 -17.67
CA PHE A 57 -7.17 -0.29 -18.32
C PHE A 57 -6.17 0.51 -17.46
N LEU A 58 -6.50 0.78 -16.19
CA LEU A 58 -5.67 1.52 -15.22
C LEU A 58 -4.45 0.74 -14.71
N THR A 59 -4.26 -0.51 -15.12
CA THR A 59 -3.05 -1.31 -14.86
C THR A 59 -2.30 -1.70 -16.13
N SER A 60 -2.80 -1.28 -17.31
CA SER A 60 -2.17 -1.62 -18.58
C SER A 60 -0.88 -0.82 -18.79
N ARG A 61 0.17 -1.47 -19.29
CA ARG A 61 1.46 -0.80 -19.54
C ARG A 61 1.36 0.31 -20.60
N SER A 62 0.41 0.21 -21.52
CA SER A 62 0.25 1.18 -22.61
C SER A 62 -0.36 2.49 -22.14
N ASN A 63 -1.38 2.43 -21.27
CA ASN A 63 -2.19 3.62 -20.95
C ASN A 63 -2.02 4.08 -19.50
N ALA A 64 -1.76 3.16 -18.57
CA ALA A 64 -1.75 3.51 -17.15
C ALA A 64 -0.58 4.42 -16.75
N GLY A 65 0.58 4.24 -17.39
CA GLY A 65 1.82 4.91 -16.98
C GLY A 65 1.69 6.43 -16.98
N PHE A 66 1.23 7.04 -18.08
CA PHE A 66 1.11 8.49 -18.17
C PHE A 66 -0.02 9.04 -17.29
N ILE A 67 -1.15 8.32 -17.17
CA ILE A 67 -2.28 8.68 -16.31
C ILE A 67 -1.82 8.76 -14.85
N TRP A 68 -1.20 7.70 -14.35
CA TRP A 68 -0.72 7.66 -12.98
C TRP A 68 0.43 8.63 -12.74
N HIS A 69 1.38 8.74 -13.68
CA HIS A 69 2.47 9.71 -13.57
C HIS A 69 1.92 11.12 -13.36
N ARG A 70 1.00 11.55 -14.21
CA ARG A 70 0.38 12.88 -14.13
C ARG A 70 -0.34 13.09 -12.80
N ALA A 71 -1.20 12.15 -12.40
CA ALA A 71 -1.97 12.24 -11.17
C ALA A 71 -1.07 12.26 -9.92
N MET A 72 0.01 11.47 -9.92
CA MET A 72 0.98 11.41 -8.82
C MET A 72 1.82 12.68 -8.74
N GLU A 73 2.27 13.20 -9.88
CA GLU A 73 3.04 14.45 -9.96
C GLU A 73 2.24 15.62 -9.37
N ASP A 74 0.98 15.79 -9.80
CA ASP A 74 0.09 16.84 -9.30
C ASP A 74 -0.15 16.66 -7.78
N ALA A 75 -0.42 15.44 -7.31
CA ALA A 75 -0.66 15.17 -5.89
C ALA A 75 0.57 15.36 -4.99
N VAL A 76 1.78 15.07 -5.49
CA VAL A 76 3.04 15.34 -4.79
C VAL A 76 3.31 16.84 -4.71
N ALA A 77 3.10 17.58 -5.80
CA ALA A 77 3.27 19.03 -5.84
C ALA A 77 2.32 19.75 -4.86
N GLU A 78 1.10 19.24 -4.70
CA GLU A 78 0.12 19.73 -3.73
C GLU A 78 0.40 19.26 -2.28
N GLY A 79 1.37 18.36 -2.07
CA GLY A 79 1.68 17.79 -0.76
C GLY A 79 0.59 16.88 -0.19
N THR A 80 -0.34 16.40 -1.03
CA THR A 80 -1.44 15.50 -0.61
C THR A 80 -1.00 14.04 -0.51
N MET A 81 0.14 13.69 -1.11
CA MET A 81 0.71 12.37 -0.99
C MET A 81 2.24 12.35 -1.11
N PRO A 82 2.89 11.32 -0.56
CA PRO A 82 4.33 11.15 -0.74
C PRO A 82 4.70 10.68 -2.15
N PRO A 83 5.92 11.02 -2.61
CA PRO A 83 6.42 10.58 -3.91
C PRO A 83 6.50 9.06 -4.00
N LEU A 84 6.27 8.53 -5.20
CA LEU A 84 6.41 7.11 -5.48
C LEU A 84 7.87 6.69 -5.24
N PRO A 85 8.14 5.69 -4.39
CA PRO A 85 9.50 5.22 -4.18
C PRO A 85 10.07 4.59 -5.46
N PRO A 86 11.36 4.81 -5.81
CA PRO A 86 11.96 4.26 -7.04
C PRO A 86 11.88 2.73 -7.14
N TYR A 87 11.91 2.03 -6.01
CA TYR A 87 11.77 0.56 -6.01
C TYR A 87 10.35 0.06 -6.30
N LEU A 88 9.37 0.96 -6.43
CA LEU A 88 7.97 0.72 -6.80
C LEU A 88 7.60 1.35 -8.14
N GLU A 89 8.58 1.69 -8.99
CA GLU A 89 8.30 2.08 -10.37
C GLU A 89 7.38 1.05 -11.05
N ASN A 90 6.36 1.53 -11.76
CA ASN A 90 5.30 0.70 -12.39
C ASN A 90 4.34 0.00 -11.41
N HIS A 91 4.33 0.41 -10.13
CA HIS A 91 3.41 -0.09 -9.11
C HIS A 91 2.54 1.03 -8.49
N GLU A 92 2.14 2.00 -9.31
CA GLU A 92 1.40 3.21 -8.93
C GLU A 92 0.07 2.88 -8.26
N LEU A 93 -0.69 1.92 -8.80
CA LEU A 93 -1.94 1.46 -8.18
C LEU A 93 -1.71 0.86 -6.78
N ALA A 94 -0.60 0.13 -6.58
CA ALA A 94 -0.28 -0.44 -5.28
C ALA A 94 0.14 0.64 -4.28
N TRP A 95 0.86 1.67 -4.75
CA TRP A 95 1.19 2.84 -3.96
C TRP A 95 -0.05 3.64 -3.56
N ALA A 96 -0.93 3.95 -4.53
CA ALA A 96 -2.20 4.62 -4.29
C ALA A 96 -3.06 3.84 -3.30
N ARG A 97 -3.10 2.50 -3.44
CA ARG A 97 -3.77 1.64 -2.46
C ARG A 97 -3.18 1.81 -1.05
N LEU A 98 -1.86 1.79 -0.90
CA LEU A 98 -1.21 1.94 0.40
C LEU A 98 -1.58 3.26 1.08
N VAL A 99 -1.53 4.35 0.30
CA VAL A 99 -1.77 5.71 0.77
C VAL A 99 -3.25 5.93 1.08
N PHE A 100 -4.16 5.59 0.16
CA PHE A 100 -5.56 6.02 0.21
C PHE A 100 -6.56 4.95 0.67
N SER A 101 -6.19 3.67 0.71
CA SER A 101 -7.15 2.65 1.17
C SER A 101 -7.54 2.85 2.64
N ASP A 102 -8.77 2.48 2.95
CA ASP A 102 -9.37 2.61 4.28
C ASP A 102 -9.50 1.25 5.00
N TYR A 103 -9.00 0.17 4.39
CA TYR A 103 -9.09 -1.19 4.90
C TYR A 103 -7.75 -1.85 5.19
N CYS A 104 -7.78 -2.84 6.08
CA CYS A 104 -6.62 -3.65 6.42
C CYS A 104 -6.29 -4.62 5.27
N SER A 105 -5.03 -4.68 4.86
CA SER A 105 -4.57 -5.56 3.77
C SER A 105 -4.63 -7.06 4.13
N ILE A 106 -4.84 -7.39 5.40
CA ILE A 106 -4.88 -8.76 5.91
C ILE A 106 -6.32 -9.22 6.16
N CYS A 107 -7.08 -8.48 6.96
CA CYS A 107 -8.45 -8.86 7.34
C CYS A 107 -9.55 -8.13 6.56
N PHE A 108 -9.20 -7.17 5.69
CA PHE A 108 -10.13 -6.39 4.87
C PHE A 108 -11.16 -5.55 5.61
N TYR A 109 -11.09 -5.46 6.95
CA TYR A 109 -11.93 -4.54 7.72
C TYR A 109 -11.53 -3.08 7.49
N THR A 110 -12.54 -2.22 7.38
CA THR A 110 -12.46 -0.76 7.23
C THR A 110 -12.50 -0.03 8.57
N PHE A 111 -12.17 1.28 8.57
CA PHE A 111 -12.29 2.18 9.74
C PHE A 111 -13.71 2.26 10.34
N THR A 112 -14.75 1.97 9.55
CA THR A 112 -16.16 2.02 10.00
C THR A 112 -16.57 0.82 10.85
N ASN A 113 -15.72 -0.21 10.92
CA ASN A 113 -15.86 -1.33 11.84
C ASN A 113 -15.03 -1.05 13.11
N PRO A 114 -15.38 -1.59 14.29
CA PRO A 114 -14.73 -1.31 15.58
C PRO A 114 -13.34 -1.98 15.67
N VAL A 115 -12.46 -1.73 14.70
CA VAL A 115 -11.10 -2.23 14.67
C VAL A 115 -10.18 -1.10 15.15
N PRO A 116 -9.42 -1.31 16.24
CA PRO A 116 -8.52 -0.29 16.75
C PRO A 116 -7.44 0.06 15.71
N GLY A 117 -7.28 1.35 15.43
CA GLY A 117 -6.19 1.99 14.67
C GLY A 117 -5.76 1.30 13.37
N MET A 118 -5.98 1.95 12.23
CA MET A 118 -5.36 1.56 10.96
C MET A 118 -4.04 2.30 10.76
N PHE A 119 -2.97 1.58 10.45
CA PHE A 119 -1.64 2.16 10.28
C PHE A 119 -1.05 1.82 8.91
N VAL A 120 -0.47 2.82 8.25
CA VAL A 120 0.36 2.61 7.06
C VAL A 120 1.73 2.13 7.52
N GLN A 121 2.11 0.92 7.12
CA GLN A 121 3.43 0.35 7.40
C GLN A 121 4.30 0.48 6.15
N TRP A 122 4.97 1.62 6.02
CA TRP A 122 5.83 1.95 4.87
C TRP A 122 6.89 0.87 4.61
N SER A 123 7.54 0.37 5.66
CA SER A 123 8.57 -0.69 5.54
C SER A 123 8.05 -1.98 4.92
N PHE A 124 6.74 -2.24 5.04
CA PHE A 124 6.10 -3.46 4.54
C PHE A 124 5.21 -3.22 3.32
N ASN A 125 5.12 -1.98 2.83
CA ASN A 125 4.20 -1.56 1.78
C ASN A 125 2.77 -2.05 2.01
N SER A 126 2.30 -2.00 3.25
CA SER A 126 1.02 -2.55 3.66
C SER A 126 0.32 -1.68 4.68
N ARG A 127 -1.01 -1.55 4.54
CA ARG A 127 -1.88 -0.92 5.54
C ARG A 127 -2.48 -2.02 6.41
N MET A 128 -2.26 -1.95 7.72
CA MET A 128 -2.71 -2.99 8.66
C MET A 128 -3.33 -2.36 9.90
N CYS A 129 -4.37 -3.00 10.43
CA CYS A 129 -4.90 -2.63 11.74
C CYS A 129 -3.95 -3.08 12.86
N SER A 130 -4.06 -2.46 14.03
CA SER A 130 -3.27 -2.79 15.22
C SER A 130 -3.28 -4.30 15.57
N ILE A 131 -4.40 -4.98 15.37
CA ILE A 131 -4.52 -6.43 15.64
C ILE A 131 -3.70 -7.23 14.64
N CYS A 132 -3.83 -6.91 13.34
CA CYS A 132 -3.13 -7.64 12.28
C CYS A 132 -1.62 -7.37 12.33
N ILE A 133 -1.18 -6.14 12.56
CA ILE A 133 0.26 -5.88 12.65
C ILE A 133 0.91 -6.70 13.78
N MET A 134 0.27 -6.77 14.95
CA MET A 134 0.80 -7.53 16.09
C MET A 134 0.83 -9.04 15.84
N SER A 135 -0.08 -9.58 15.02
CA SER A 135 -0.07 -11.00 14.66
C SER A 135 0.87 -11.34 13.50
N GLN A 136 1.19 -10.36 12.65
CA GLN A 136 2.02 -10.56 11.47
C GLN A 136 3.50 -10.29 11.69
N ILE A 137 3.90 -9.63 12.77
CA ILE A 137 5.32 -9.32 13.04
C ILE A 137 5.98 -10.32 13.97
N GLN A 138 7.30 -10.48 13.82
CA GLN A 138 8.11 -11.30 14.72
C GLN A 138 9.45 -10.66 15.07
N LYS A 139 9.92 -10.95 16.29
CA LYS A 139 11.23 -10.55 16.83
C LYS A 139 12.32 -11.60 16.58
N ARG A 140 11.91 -12.87 16.49
CA ARG A 140 12.83 -14.01 16.51
C ARG A 140 13.02 -14.55 15.10
N LEU A 141 14.25 -14.94 14.81
CA LEU A 141 14.61 -15.53 13.53
C LEU A 141 14.62 -17.07 13.62
N PRO A 142 14.32 -17.76 12.50
CA PRO A 142 14.43 -19.22 12.40
C PRO A 142 15.83 -19.72 12.80
N ARG A 143 15.91 -20.90 13.43
CA ARG A 143 17.15 -21.47 13.95
C ARG A 143 18.12 -21.85 12.84
N GLU A 144 17.57 -22.23 11.70
CA GLU A 144 18.24 -22.62 10.47
C GLU A 144 19.11 -21.48 9.95
N LEU A 145 18.57 -20.27 9.94
CA LEU A 145 19.28 -19.09 9.46
C LEU A 145 20.33 -18.58 10.43
N LYS A 146 20.10 -18.72 11.75
CA LYS A 146 21.08 -18.31 12.78
C LYS A 146 22.41 -19.04 12.68
N ARG A 147 22.44 -20.22 12.04
CA ARG A 147 23.69 -20.96 11.77
C ARG A 147 24.54 -20.32 10.68
N HIS A 148 23.94 -19.48 9.83
CA HIS A 148 24.60 -18.90 8.66
C HIS A 148 24.72 -17.37 8.71
N LEU A 149 23.82 -16.69 9.44
CA LEU A 149 23.72 -15.23 9.45
C LEU A 149 23.75 -14.69 10.88
N LYS A 150 24.55 -13.65 11.11
CA LYS A 150 24.64 -12.97 12.40
C LYS A 150 23.42 -12.07 12.62
N ARG A 151 23.05 -11.85 13.89
CA ARG A 151 21.90 -11.00 14.27
C ARG A 151 21.96 -9.57 13.69
N GLN A 152 23.17 -9.06 13.48
CA GLN A 152 23.40 -7.68 13.03
C GLN A 152 23.03 -7.50 11.55
N GLU A 153 23.24 -8.52 10.73
CA GLU A 153 23.02 -8.49 9.28
C GLU A 153 21.54 -8.37 8.91
N TRP A 154 20.63 -8.75 9.79
CA TRP A 154 19.19 -8.78 9.50
C TRP A 154 18.58 -7.42 9.21
N ARG A 155 19.10 -6.36 9.83
CA ARG A 155 18.65 -4.98 9.57
C ARG A 155 18.98 -4.53 8.15
N GLU A 156 20.01 -5.13 7.55
CA GLU A 156 20.41 -4.89 6.18
C GLU A 156 19.68 -5.82 5.22
N LEU A 157 19.20 -6.98 5.67
CA LEU A 157 18.65 -8.01 4.79
C LEU A 157 17.12 -8.00 4.71
N LEU A 158 16.44 -7.51 5.74
CA LEU A 158 14.98 -7.45 5.82
C LEU A 158 14.50 -6.06 6.25
N PRO A 159 13.46 -5.52 5.61
CA PRO A 159 12.72 -4.38 6.12
C PRO A 159 12.23 -4.63 7.55
N TYR A 160 12.23 -3.58 8.36
CA TYR A 160 11.80 -3.67 9.75
C TYR A 160 11.01 -2.44 10.17
N ILE A 161 10.31 -2.60 11.29
CA ILE A 161 9.72 -1.51 12.05
C ILE A 161 10.27 -1.49 13.47
N VAL A 162 10.25 -0.32 14.08
CA VAL A 162 10.49 -0.10 15.51
C VAL A 162 9.37 0.81 16.02
N PHE A 163 8.85 0.54 17.22
CA PHE A 163 7.82 1.41 17.81
C PHE A 163 8.48 2.60 18.52
N HIS A 164 9.62 2.36 19.17
CA HIS A 164 10.42 3.38 19.84
C HIS A 164 11.90 3.31 19.43
N THR A 165 12.59 4.45 19.51
CA THR A 165 14.04 4.53 19.28
C THR A 165 14.78 3.59 20.25
N GLY A 166 15.62 2.71 19.70
CA GLY A 166 16.36 1.72 20.49
C GLY A 166 15.64 0.36 20.64
N ASP A 167 14.38 0.25 20.22
CA ASP A 167 13.68 -1.03 20.25
C ASP A 167 14.35 -2.10 19.39
N THR A 168 14.06 -3.36 19.74
CA THR A 168 14.41 -4.49 18.89
C THR A 168 13.61 -4.42 17.58
N PRO A 169 14.26 -4.51 16.41
CA PRO A 169 13.58 -4.47 15.12
C PRO A 169 12.58 -5.63 15.00
N LEU A 170 11.43 -5.32 14.43
CA LEU A 170 10.33 -6.26 14.17
C LEU A 170 10.24 -6.47 12.67
N TYR A 171 10.14 -7.74 12.27
CA TYR A 171 10.12 -8.14 10.87
C TYR A 171 8.76 -8.72 10.51
N LEU A 172 8.34 -8.55 9.26
CA LEU A 172 7.14 -9.20 8.77
C LEU A 172 7.35 -10.71 8.68
N SER A 173 6.48 -11.48 9.33
CA SER A 173 6.62 -12.94 9.43
C SER A 173 6.63 -13.63 8.07
N LYS A 174 5.78 -13.15 7.15
CA LYS A 174 5.74 -13.63 5.77
C LYS A 174 7.09 -13.43 5.06
N GLU A 175 7.69 -12.26 5.20
CA GLU A 175 8.95 -11.94 4.51
C GLU A 175 10.13 -12.73 5.07
N VAL A 176 10.19 -12.91 6.39
CA VAL A 176 11.18 -13.80 7.01
C VAL A 176 11.01 -15.23 6.48
N THR A 177 9.78 -15.72 6.36
CA THR A 177 9.51 -17.08 5.85
C THR A 177 9.94 -17.22 4.39
N GLU A 178 9.64 -16.23 3.56
CA GLU A 178 10.05 -16.19 2.15
C GLU A 178 11.56 -16.13 1.99
N PHE A 179 12.22 -15.24 2.72
CA PHE A 179 13.67 -15.14 2.76
C PHE A 179 14.31 -16.46 3.19
N THR A 180 13.78 -17.09 4.24
CA THR A 180 14.30 -18.37 4.76
C THR A 180 14.26 -19.44 3.68
N ARG A 181 13.11 -19.57 3.02
CA ARG A 181 12.89 -20.57 1.97
C ARG A 181 13.85 -20.35 0.80
N GLU A 182 13.95 -19.12 0.33
CA GLU A 182 14.81 -18.76 -0.80
C GLU A 182 16.29 -19.00 -0.45
N TYR A 183 16.75 -18.49 0.70
CA TYR A 183 18.14 -18.66 1.14
C TYR A 183 18.56 -20.13 1.27
N LEU A 184 17.69 -20.96 1.86
CA LEU A 184 17.97 -22.39 2.05
C LEU A 184 17.89 -23.19 0.76
N SER A 185 17.15 -22.73 -0.25
CA SER A 185 17.15 -23.37 -1.58
C SER A 185 18.44 -23.16 -2.37
N LEU A 186 19.27 -22.19 -1.98
CA LEU A 186 20.55 -21.92 -2.64
C LEU A 186 21.61 -22.92 -2.18
N SER A 187 22.28 -23.50 -3.16
CA SER A 187 23.18 -24.63 -2.97
C SER A 187 24.63 -24.20 -2.76
N THR A 188 25.07 -23.14 -3.44
CA THR A 188 26.46 -22.70 -3.41
C THR A 188 26.68 -21.47 -2.52
N SER A 189 27.91 -21.30 -2.04
CA SER A 189 28.30 -20.10 -1.28
C SER A 189 28.21 -18.82 -2.12
N GLN A 190 28.50 -18.91 -3.42
CA GLN A 190 28.44 -17.77 -4.34
C GLN A 190 26.99 -17.32 -4.55
N GLU A 191 26.07 -18.25 -4.83
CA GLU A 191 24.64 -17.94 -4.95
C GLU A 191 24.10 -17.23 -3.71
N ARG A 192 24.49 -17.72 -2.52
CA ARG A 192 24.10 -17.11 -1.25
C ARG A 192 24.67 -15.71 -1.10
N ALA A 193 25.92 -15.48 -1.45
CA ALA A 193 26.54 -14.15 -1.40
C ALA A 193 25.81 -13.15 -2.31
N ASP A 194 25.52 -13.55 -3.56
CA ASP A 194 24.82 -12.73 -4.54
C ASP A 194 23.38 -12.42 -4.11
N PHE A 195 22.68 -13.42 -3.54
CA PHE A 195 21.37 -13.24 -2.96
C PHE A 195 21.38 -12.22 -1.81
N LEU A 196 22.32 -12.36 -0.87
CA LEU A 196 22.45 -11.44 0.26
C LEU A 196 22.77 -10.01 -0.22
N SER A 197 23.66 -9.86 -1.21
CA SER A 197 23.99 -8.57 -1.81
C SER A 197 22.75 -7.88 -2.40
N ARG A 198 21.97 -8.58 -3.22
CA ARG A 198 20.71 -8.06 -3.77
C ARG A 198 19.71 -7.67 -2.68
N ARG A 199 19.59 -8.49 -1.62
CA ARG A 199 18.71 -8.21 -0.48
C ARG A 199 19.14 -6.95 0.27
N ARG A 200 20.44 -6.72 0.45
CA ARG A 200 20.97 -5.49 1.08
C ARG A 200 20.56 -4.23 0.33
N ILE A 201 20.74 -4.23 -0.99
CA ILE A 201 20.38 -3.09 -1.83
C ILE A 201 18.88 -2.79 -1.73
N ARG A 202 18.03 -3.82 -1.85
CA ARG A 202 16.58 -3.68 -1.75
C ARG A 202 16.15 -3.12 -0.38
N THR A 203 16.64 -3.71 0.70
CA THR A 203 16.26 -3.33 2.06
C THR A 203 16.74 -1.92 2.42
N ALA A 204 17.94 -1.54 1.97
CA ALA A 204 18.44 -0.18 2.14
C ALA A 204 17.52 0.86 1.46
N ALA A 205 17.06 0.57 0.22
CA ALA A 205 16.12 1.42 -0.48
C ALA A 205 14.77 1.55 0.26
N VAL A 206 14.22 0.43 0.73
CA VAL A 206 12.94 0.42 1.49
C VAL A 206 13.07 1.16 2.81
N ASN A 207 14.10 0.86 3.63
CA ASN A 207 14.25 1.45 4.95
C ASN A 207 14.51 2.96 4.88
N ARG A 208 15.33 3.42 3.91
CA ARG A 208 15.59 4.85 3.71
C ARG A 208 14.31 5.62 3.43
N VAL A 209 13.50 5.14 2.48
CA VAL A 209 12.23 5.79 2.13
C VAL A 209 11.24 5.71 3.28
N SER A 210 11.12 4.55 3.92
CA SER A 210 10.19 4.36 5.04
C SER A 210 10.47 5.32 6.19
N LEU A 211 11.74 5.55 6.54
CA LEU A 211 12.12 6.53 7.55
C LEU A 211 11.70 7.95 7.15
N LEU A 212 11.99 8.38 5.91
CA LEU A 212 11.59 9.70 5.41
C LEU A 212 10.08 9.92 5.51
N LEU A 213 9.28 8.90 5.15
CA LEU A 213 7.82 8.97 5.19
C LEU A 213 7.24 8.95 6.60
N ILE A 214 7.89 8.27 7.54
CA ILE A 214 7.52 8.32 8.97
C ILE A 214 7.77 9.73 9.53
N PHE A 215 8.91 10.34 9.18
CA PHE A 215 9.25 11.69 9.63
C PHE A 215 8.35 12.76 9.00
N SER A 216 8.03 12.66 7.70
CA SER A 216 7.14 13.63 7.02
C SER A 216 5.69 13.55 7.51
N ALA A 217 5.17 12.35 7.79
CA ALA A 217 3.85 12.18 8.39
C ALA A 217 3.75 12.75 9.82
N SER A 218 4.88 12.91 10.50
CA SER A 218 4.98 13.49 11.85
C SER A 218 5.19 15.02 11.83
N CYS A 219 5.49 15.62 10.66
CA CYS A 219 5.74 17.05 10.51
C CYS A 219 5.27 17.54 9.11
N PRO A 220 4.07 18.12 8.99
CA PRO A 220 3.47 18.50 7.71
C PRO A 220 4.28 19.53 6.88
N LEU A 221 5.23 20.23 7.51
CA LEU A 221 6.06 21.26 6.87
C LEU A 221 7.22 20.71 6.02
N LEU A 222 7.48 19.39 6.06
CA LEU A 222 8.57 18.76 5.29
C LEU A 222 8.18 18.33 3.87
N PHE A 223 6.90 18.41 3.48
CA PHE A 223 6.49 18.08 2.11
C PHE A 223 7.02 19.06 1.06
N SER A 224 7.39 20.29 1.45
CA SER A 224 7.86 21.32 0.52
C SER A 224 9.38 21.29 0.24
N LEU A 225 10.11 20.30 0.76
CA LEU A 225 11.58 20.20 0.66
C LEU A 225 12.10 18.89 0.05
N MET A 226 11.21 18.03 -0.46
CA MET A 226 11.54 16.83 -1.24
C MET A 226 11.07 17.01 -2.67
#